data_AF-A0A318HZP2-F1
#
_entry.id   AF-A0A318HZP2-F1
#
_cell.length_a   1.000
_cell.length_b   1.000
_cell.length_c   1.000
_cell.angle_alpha   90.00
_cell.angle_beta   90.00
_cell.angle_gamma   90.00
#
_symmetry.space_group_name_H-M   'P 1'
#
loop_
_entity.id
_entity.type
_entity.pdbx_description
1 polymer ?
#
loop_
_entity_poly.entity_id
_entity_poly.type
_entity_poly.pdbx_seq_one_letter_code
_entity_poly.pdbx_strand_id
1 'polypeptide(L)'
;MDRQELFVSIVAARPGRDDTVYLERRGDSYSWRVMPLDAVVTATPSDDPDVWMCFSAAWPENPKQTRAFLDDLLAELESMANRDERCRWPLDEPWPHSH
;
A
#
# COMPACT_ATOMS: atom_id res chain seq x y z
N MET A 1 -2.17 -0.63 -14.06
CA MET A 1 -1.03 -1.52 -14.34
C MET A 1 -1.34 -2.87 -13.74
N ASP A 2 -0.96 -3.97 -14.37
CA ASP A 2 -1.02 -5.29 -13.72
C ASP A 2 0.15 -5.50 -12.73
N ARG A 3 0.20 -6.63 -12.03
CA ARG A 3 1.26 -6.94 -11.04
C ARG A 3 2.65 -7.01 -11.65
N GLN A 4 2.78 -7.49 -12.88
CA GLN A 4 4.07 -7.62 -13.56
C GLN A 4 4.58 -6.26 -14.03
N GLU A 5 3.71 -5.45 -14.61
CA GLU A 5 3.99 -4.07 -15.00
C GLU A 5 4.38 -3.21 -13.80
N LEU A 6 3.66 -3.36 -12.68
CA LEU A 6 3.98 -2.70 -11.42
C LEU A 6 5.38 -3.07 -10.94
N PHE A 7 5.71 -4.36 -10.92
CA PHE A 7 7.03 -4.84 -10.52
C PHE A 7 8.14 -4.23 -11.38
N VAL A 8 8.00 -4.29 -12.71
CA VAL A 8 8.98 -3.72 -13.65
C VAL A 8 9.13 -2.21 -13.42
N SER A 9 8.03 -1.50 -13.18
CA SER A 9 8.04 -0.06 -12.95
C SER A 9 8.76 0.33 -11.66
N ILE A 10 8.46 -0.34 -10.53
CA ILE A 10 9.12 -0.07 -9.24
C ILE A 10 10.62 -0.38 -9.32
N VAL A 11 11.00 -1.52 -9.91
CA VAL A 11 12.41 -1.90 -10.07
C VAL A 11 13.17 -0.92 -10.96
N ALA A 12 12.54 -0.42 -12.02
CA ALA A 12 13.14 0.59 -12.90
C ALA A 12 13.34 1.93 -12.19
N ALA A 13 12.38 2.34 -11.35
CA ALA A 13 12.42 3.61 -10.63
C ALA A 13 13.39 3.63 -9.44
N ARG A 14 13.69 2.47 -8.83
CA ARG A 14 14.63 2.30 -7.70
C ARG A 14 14.42 3.32 -6.56
N PRO A 15 13.28 3.28 -5.84
CA PRO A 15 13.07 4.16 -4.71
C PRO A 15 14.17 3.97 -3.66
N GLY A 16 14.61 5.07 -3.07
CA GLY A 16 15.56 5.09 -1.97
C GLY A 16 14.96 4.54 -0.67
N ARG A 17 15.83 4.28 0.31
CA ARG A 17 15.44 3.79 1.65
C ARG A 17 14.49 4.74 2.38
N ASP A 18 14.75 6.04 2.24
CA ASP A 18 14.00 7.10 2.94
C ASP A 18 12.86 7.65 2.08
N ASP A 19 12.69 7.13 0.86
CA ASP A 19 11.59 7.51 -0.01
C ASP A 19 10.28 6.89 0.50
N THR A 20 9.22 7.71 0.54
CA THR A 20 7.87 7.21 0.80
C THR A 20 7.23 6.83 -0.53
N VAL A 21 6.71 5.61 -0.60
CA VAL A 21 5.99 5.11 -1.77
C VAL A 21 4.50 5.05 -1.47
N TYR A 22 3.72 5.63 -2.36
CA TYR A 22 2.26 5.47 -2.42
C TYR A 22 1.92 4.33 -3.38
N LEU A 23 1.06 3.42 -2.95
CA LEU A 23 0.56 2.30 -3.74
C LEU A 23 -0.95 2.16 -3.54
N GLU A 24 -1.70 2.04 -4.63
CA GLU A 24 -3.14 1.82 -4.63
C GLU A 24 -3.54 0.67 -5.56
N ARG A 25 -4.68 0.05 -5.26
CA ARG A 25 -5.36 -0.95 -6.08
C ARG A 25 -6.78 -0.49 -6.40
N ARG A 26 -7.21 -0.76 -7.64
CA ARG A 26 -8.56 -0.49 -8.18
C ARG A 26 -8.98 -1.64 -9.09
N GLY A 27 -9.91 -2.48 -8.63
CA GLY A 27 -10.19 -3.76 -9.27
C GLY A 27 -8.89 -4.53 -9.48
N ASP A 28 -8.62 -4.97 -10.70
CA ASP A 28 -7.41 -5.74 -11.01
C ASP A 28 -6.19 -4.86 -11.40
N SER A 29 -6.29 -3.54 -11.21
CA SER A 29 -5.25 -2.59 -11.58
C SER A 29 -4.57 -1.96 -10.36
N TYR A 30 -3.27 -1.70 -10.50
CA TYR A 30 -2.45 -0.97 -9.52
C TYR A 30 -1.95 0.34 -10.11
N SER A 31 -1.70 1.30 -9.22
CA SER A 31 -1.04 2.58 -9.49
C SER A 31 -0.12 2.89 -8.32
N TRP A 32 1.03 3.51 -8.61
CA TRP A 32 2.04 3.79 -7.60
C TRP A 32 2.85 5.03 -7.94
N ARG A 33 3.44 5.66 -6.93
CA ARG A 33 4.37 6.79 -7.10
C ARG A 33 5.28 6.95 -5.88
N VAL A 34 6.48 7.49 -6.11
CA VAL A 34 7.32 8.02 -5.02
C VAL A 34 6.75 9.38 -4.62
N MET A 35 6.47 9.53 -3.33
CA MET A 35 5.93 10.74 -2.74
C MET A 35 7.08 11.65 -2.28
N PRO A 36 7.06 12.96 -2.59
CA PRO A 36 7.96 13.89 -1.96
C PRO A 36 7.64 14.00 -0.46
N LEU A 37 8.64 14.30 0.36
CA LEU A 37 8.56 14.32 1.83
C LEU A 37 7.36 15.15 2.35
N ASP A 38 7.10 16.30 1.72
CA ASP A 38 6.02 17.22 2.11
C ASP A 38 4.61 16.75 1.69
N ALA A 39 4.51 15.78 0.76
CA ALA A 39 3.24 15.27 0.26
C ALA A 39 2.72 14.05 1.04
N VAL A 40 3.51 13.49 1.95
CA VAL A 40 3.08 12.33 2.78
C VAL A 40 1.87 12.69 3.65
N VAL A 41 1.82 13.91 4.16
CA VAL A 41 0.74 14.43 5.02
C VAL A 41 -0.57 14.65 4.24
N THR A 42 -0.48 14.81 2.92
CA THR A 42 -1.61 15.13 2.03
C THR A 42 -1.90 14.03 1.03
N ALA A 43 -1.41 12.81 1.28
CA ALA A 43 -1.70 11.62 0.48
C ALA A 43 -3.21 11.34 0.49
N THR A 44 -3.91 12.09 -0.34
CA THR A 44 -5.31 11.92 -0.66
C THR A 44 -5.32 10.87 -1.74
N PRO A 45 -5.98 9.73 -1.49
CA PRO A 45 -6.13 8.75 -2.53
C PRO A 45 -6.81 9.41 -3.73
N SER A 46 -6.31 9.13 -4.93
CA SER A 46 -7.02 9.53 -6.14
C SER A 46 -8.36 8.80 -6.18
N ASP A 47 -9.44 9.43 -6.64
CA ASP A 47 -10.81 8.89 -6.82
C ASP A 47 -11.04 7.47 -6.27
N ASP A 48 -11.36 7.38 -4.97
CA ASP A 48 -11.81 6.18 -4.23
C ASP A 48 -11.21 4.82 -4.67
N PRO A 49 -9.94 4.52 -4.33
CA PRO A 49 -9.37 3.22 -4.58
C PRO A 49 -9.88 2.19 -3.56
N ASP A 50 -9.95 0.92 -3.98
CA ASP A 50 -10.41 -0.18 -3.11
C ASP A 50 -9.57 -0.25 -1.82
N VAL A 51 -8.27 -0.05 -2.00
CA VAL A 51 -7.27 -0.03 -0.95
C VAL A 51 -6.05 0.75 -1.44
N TRP A 52 -5.40 1.44 -0.51
CA TRP A 52 -4.16 2.15 -0.73
C TRP A 52 -3.30 2.13 0.54
N MET A 53 -2.00 2.36 0.38
CA MET A 53 -1.09 2.59 1.48
C MET A 53 0.09 3.49 1.09
N CYS A 54 0.67 4.14 2.10
CA CYS A 54 1.96 4.81 2.03
C CYS A 54 2.95 4.06 2.90
N PHE A 55 4.14 3.77 2.39
CA PHE A 55 5.19 3.11 3.18
C PHE A 55 6.58 3.58 2.76
N SER A 56 7.51 3.51 3.69
CA SER A 56 8.95 3.57 3.44
C SER A 56 9.54 2.21 3.78
N ALA A 57 10.53 1.76 3.00
CA ALA A 57 11.11 0.44 3.17
C ALA A 57 12.59 0.43 2.83
N ALA A 58 13.33 -0.47 3.48
CA ALA A 58 14.66 -0.84 3.03
C ALA A 58 14.54 -1.74 1.79
N TRP A 59 14.57 -1.13 0.61
CA TRP A 59 14.43 -1.84 -0.67
C TRP A 59 15.55 -2.87 -0.88
N PRO A 60 15.22 -4.14 -1.18
CA PRO A 60 16.23 -5.14 -1.50
C PRO A 60 16.95 -4.83 -2.82
N GLU A 61 18.26 -5.06 -2.88
CA GLU A 61 19.09 -4.82 -4.08
C GLU A 61 19.00 -5.96 -5.11
N ASN A 62 18.68 -7.18 -4.67
CA ASN A 62 18.60 -8.36 -5.54
C ASN A 62 17.19 -8.49 -6.15
N PRO A 63 17.06 -8.59 -7.50
CA PRO A 63 15.77 -8.72 -8.17
C PRO A 63 14.86 -9.84 -7.63
N LYS A 64 15.42 -10.97 -7.20
CA LYS A 64 14.64 -12.08 -6.61
C LYS A 64 14.07 -11.70 -5.23
N GLN A 65 14.84 -10.99 -4.42
CA GLN A 65 14.40 -10.52 -3.11
C GLN A 65 13.41 -9.36 -3.26
N THR A 66 13.65 -8.45 -4.20
CA THR A 66 12.70 -7.38 -4.54
C THR A 66 11.37 -7.96 -5.01
N ARG A 67 11.40 -9.07 -5.77
CA ARG A 67 10.20 -9.76 -6.21
C ARG A 67 9.42 -10.34 -5.04
N ALA A 68 10.07 -11.13 -4.18
CA ALA A 68 9.44 -11.70 -2.99
C ALA A 68 8.86 -10.61 -2.08
N PHE A 69 9.64 -9.55 -1.82
CA PHE A 69 9.19 -8.40 -1.04
C PHE A 69 7.94 -7.74 -1.63
N LEU A 70 7.89 -7.51 -2.94
CA LEU A 70 6.73 -6.92 -3.60
C LEU A 70 5.53 -7.86 -3.62
N ASP A 71 5.73 -9.17 -3.78
CA ASP A 71 4.64 -10.15 -3.72
C ASP A 71 4.02 -10.18 -2.31
N ASP A 72 4.85 -10.15 -1.24
CA ASP A 72 4.37 -10.07 0.16
C ASP A 72 3.63 -8.75 0.41
N LEU A 73 4.19 -7.63 -0.03
CA LEU A 73 3.60 -6.30 0.11
C LEU A 73 2.22 -6.21 -0.57
N LEU A 74 2.08 -6.80 -1.77
CA LEU A 74 0.81 -6.84 -2.49
C LEU A 74 -0.21 -7.75 -1.81
N ALA A 75 0.22 -8.87 -1.22
CA ALA A 75 -0.65 -9.74 -0.43
C ALA A 75 -1.22 -8.99 0.79
N GLU A 76 -0.37 -8.22 1.49
CA GLU A 76 -0.82 -7.37 2.61
C GLU A 76 -1.82 -6.30 2.14
N LEU A 77 -1.52 -5.60 1.04
CA LEU A 77 -2.43 -4.62 0.44
C LEU A 77 -3.79 -5.25 0.10
N GLU A 78 -3.80 -6.39 -0.58
CA GLU A 78 -5.02 -7.07 -0.99
C GLU A 78 -5.83 -7.61 0.19
N SER A 79 -5.16 -8.01 1.27
CA SER A 79 -5.83 -8.42 2.49
C SER A 79 -6.68 -7.30 3.10
N MET A 80 -6.28 -6.03 2.92
CA MET A 80 -7.02 -4.85 3.37
C MET A 80 -8.21 -4.50 2.45
N ALA A 81 -8.20 -4.96 1.19
CA ALA A 81 -9.32 -4.79 0.26
C ALA A 81 -10.52 -5.66 0.64
N ASN A 82 -10.27 -6.81 1.24
CA ASN A 82 -11.31 -7.78 1.64
C ASN A 82 -11.99 -7.33 2.96
N ARG A 83 -12.62 -6.16 2.92
CA ARG A 83 -13.27 -5.47 4.05
C ARG A 83 -14.58 -6.13 4.50
N ASP A 84 -14.54 -7.41 4.84
CA ASP A 84 -15.43 -7.88 5.91
C ASP A 84 -14.87 -7.33 7.24
N GLU A 85 -15.30 -6.11 7.56
CA GLU A 85 -15.52 -5.59 8.92
C GLU A 85 -14.35 -5.54 9.93
N ARG A 86 -13.07 -5.63 9.55
CA ARG A 86 -11.97 -5.69 10.54
C ARG A 86 -11.79 -4.47 11.47
N CYS A 87 -12.27 -3.28 11.10
CA CYS A 87 -12.04 -2.06 11.90
C CYS A 87 -13.29 -1.19 12.10
N ARG A 88 -14.48 -1.69 11.79
CA ARG A 88 -15.71 -0.97 12.12
C ARG A 88 -16.19 -1.43 13.49
N TRP A 89 -15.90 -0.61 14.50
CA TRP A 89 -16.58 -0.75 15.78
C TRP A 89 -18.10 -0.60 15.53
N PRO A 90 -18.93 -1.57 15.95
CA PRO A 90 -20.38 -1.45 15.83
C PRO A 90 -20.83 -0.16 16.52
N LEU A 91 -21.58 0.70 15.82
CA LEU A 91 -22.01 2.01 16.36
C LEU A 91 -22.88 1.86 17.63
N ASP A 92 -23.38 0.66 17.88
CA ASP A 92 -24.21 0.24 18.98
C ASP A 92 -23.44 -0.29 20.22
N GLU A 93 -22.12 -0.38 20.18
CA GLU A 93 -21.31 -0.72 21.37
C GLU A 93 -20.65 0.53 21.98
N PRO A 94 -20.92 0.91 23.24
CA PRO A 94 -20.20 2.00 23.90
C PRO A 94 -18.87 1.51 24.52
N TRP A 95 -17.77 2.21 24.24
CA TRP A 95 -16.45 1.97 24.82
C TRP A 95 -16.30 2.61 26.22
N PRO A 96 -15.60 2.00 27.21
CA PRO A 96 -15.14 0.62 27.34
C PRO A 96 -16.09 -0.25 28.20
N HIS A 97 -16.06 -1.57 27.98
CA HIS A 97 -16.92 -2.58 28.64
C HIS A 97 -16.55 -2.89 30.10
N SER A 98 -16.50 -1.86 30.95
CA SER A 98 -16.28 -1.91 32.41
C SER A 98 -14.81 -1.93 32.86
N HIS A 99 -14.62 -1.33 34.03
CA HIS A 99 -13.39 -1.21 34.81
C HIS A 99 -13.28 -2.33 35.85
#